data_AF-A0A4Y6UDH4-F1
#
_entry.id   AF-A0A4Y6UDH4-F1
#
_cell.length_a   1.000
_cell.length_b   1.000
_cell.length_c   1.000
_cell.angle_alpha   90.00
_cell.angle_beta   90.00
_cell.angle_gamma   90.00
#
_symmetry.space_group_name_H-M   'P 1'
#
loop_
_entity.id
_entity.type
_entity.pdbx_description
1 polymer ?
#
loop_
_entity_poly.entity_id
_entity_poly.type
_entity_poly.pdbx_seq_one_letter_code
_entity_poly.pdbx_strand_id
1 'polypeptide(L)'
;MKKRPEFLAAARGRKVVRPGLVAQLVPASDEGGEVGKATQPGLKVGYTVTKKVGNAVVRNRTKRRLRAAVQQASQARGGALPEGALVLIGRAGTRSRPFQALVDDVGKALQAFNRP
;
A
#
# COMPACT_ATOMS: atom_id res chain seq x y z
N MET A 1 8.72 -5.92 -0.62
CA MET A 1 8.03 -6.55 -1.76
C MET A 1 8.78 -6.21 -3.04
N LYS A 2 9.29 -7.22 -3.74
CA LYS A 2 10.21 -7.03 -4.89
C LYS A 2 9.84 -7.88 -6.11
N LYS A 3 8.94 -8.87 -5.99
CA LYS A 3 8.67 -9.82 -7.08
C LYS A 3 7.28 -9.59 -7.70
N ARG A 4 7.21 -9.65 -9.04
CA ARG A 4 6.00 -9.48 -9.85
C ARG A 4 4.81 -10.40 -9.47
N PRO A 5 5.01 -11.67 -9.04
CA PRO A 5 3.92 -12.53 -8.60
C PRO A 5 3.21 -11.98 -7.36
N GLU A 6 3.95 -11.37 -6.43
CA GLU A 6 3.40 -10.79 -5.21
C GLU A 6 2.40 -9.65 -5.54
N PHE A 7 2.66 -8.88 -6.61
CA PHE A 7 1.75 -7.84 -7.07
C PHE A 7 0.49 -8.39 -7.75
N LEU A 8 0.58 -9.57 -8.38
CA LEU A 8 -0.58 -10.24 -8.99
C LEU A 8 -1.46 -10.89 -7.92
N ALA A 9 -0.86 -11.50 -6.90
CA ALA A 9 -1.58 -11.97 -5.72
C ALA A 9 -2.33 -10.81 -5.05
N ALA A 10 -1.66 -9.67 -4.85
CA ALA A 10 -2.28 -8.46 -4.31
C ALA A 10 -3.51 -7.98 -5.12
N ALA A 11 -3.51 -8.19 -6.43
CA ALA A 11 -4.65 -7.84 -7.27
C ALA A 11 -5.90 -8.70 -7.02
N ARG A 12 -5.75 -9.92 -6.46
CA ARG A 12 -6.83 -10.84 -6.09
C ARG A 12 -7.36 -10.63 -4.67
N GLY A 13 -6.60 -9.92 -3.83
CA GLY A 13 -6.98 -9.66 -2.44
C GLY A 13 -8.02 -8.54 -2.26
N ARG A 14 -8.25 -8.15 -1.00
CA ARG A 14 -9.17 -7.06 -0.63
C ARG A 14 -8.68 -5.74 -1.24
N LYS A 15 -9.57 -5.01 -1.90
CA LYS A 15 -9.27 -3.74 -2.57
C LYS A 15 -10.05 -2.59 -1.96
N VAL A 16 -9.36 -1.51 -1.62
CA VAL A 16 -9.95 -0.28 -1.12
C VAL A 16 -9.55 0.87 -2.04
N VAL A 17 -10.56 1.50 -2.67
CA VAL A 17 -10.35 2.66 -3.53
C VAL A 17 -10.54 3.93 -2.71
N ARG A 18 -9.56 4.82 -2.75
CA ARG A 18 -9.62 6.17 -2.19
C ARG A 18 -9.30 7.20 -3.28
N PRO A 19 -9.69 8.47 -3.13
CA PRO A 19 -9.46 9.44 -4.21
C PRO A 19 -7.96 9.74 -4.41
N GLY A 20 -7.13 9.54 -3.37
CA GLY A 20 -5.69 9.71 -3.43
C GLY A 20 -4.91 8.45 -3.79
N LEU A 21 -5.47 7.25 -3.68
CA LEU A 21 -4.75 5.99 -3.86
C LEU A 21 -5.70 4.79 -4.00
N VAL A 22 -5.19 3.68 -4.51
CA VAL A 22 -5.84 2.37 -4.34
C VAL A 22 -4.97 1.53 -3.44
N ALA A 23 -5.54 0.94 -2.40
CA ALA A 23 -4.88 -0.02 -1.54
C ALA A 23 -5.40 -1.43 -1.85
N GLN A 24 -4.49 -2.39 -1.89
CA GLN A 24 -4.78 -3.80 -2.10
C GLN A 24 -4.07 -4.60 -1.02
N LEU A 25 -4.80 -5.45 -0.29
CA LEU A 25 -4.24 -6.30 0.75
C LEU A 25 -4.55 -7.76 0.45
N VAL A 26 -3.53 -8.59 0.47
CA VAL A 26 -3.67 -10.05 0.59
C VAL A 26 -3.34 -10.44 2.03
N PRO A 27 -4.29 -10.99 2.79
CA PRO A 27 -4.02 -11.48 4.13
C PRO A 27 -3.07 -12.68 4.06
N ALA A 28 -2.26 -12.87 5.10
CA ALA A 28 -1.27 -13.95 5.16
C ALA A 28 -1.90 -15.37 5.15
N SER A 29 -3.19 -15.49 5.49
CA SER A 29 -3.92 -16.75 5.64
C SER A 29 -4.31 -17.42 4.32
N ASP A 30 -4.33 -16.70 3.20
CA ASP A 30 -4.90 -17.16 1.92
C ASP A 30 -3.92 -17.87 0.97
N GLU A 31 -2.63 -18.01 1.31
CA GLU A 31 -1.67 -18.71 0.44
C GLU A 31 -0.86 -19.80 1.17
N GLY A 32 -1.39 -21.03 1.11
CA GLY A 32 -0.63 -22.27 1.29
C GLY A 32 0.32 -22.55 0.11
N GLY A 33 1.29 -21.68 -0.12
CA GLY A 33 2.27 -21.87 -1.18
C GLY A 33 3.49 -21.00 -0.98
N GLU A 34 4.51 -21.53 -0.29
CA GLU A 34 5.93 -21.13 -0.31
C GLU A 34 6.29 -19.71 -0.82
N VAL A 35 5.63 -18.66 -0.31
CA VAL A 35 5.96 -17.26 -0.62
C VAL A 35 7.14 -16.81 0.24
N GLY A 36 8.27 -17.49 0.06
CA GLY A 36 9.58 -17.14 0.58
C GLY A 36 9.69 -17.17 2.11
N LYS A 37 10.18 -18.30 2.64
CA LYS A 37 10.94 -18.28 3.89
C LYS A 37 12.00 -17.17 3.83
N ALA A 38 11.88 -16.15 4.66
CA ALA A 38 13.01 -15.45 5.30
C ALA A 38 12.53 -14.34 6.28
N THR A 39 12.53 -14.71 7.56
CA THR A 39 13.22 -13.97 8.64
C THR A 39 12.58 -12.75 9.32
N GLN A 40 11.41 -12.23 8.95
CA GLN A 40 10.70 -11.27 9.84
C GLN A 40 9.17 -11.44 9.81
N PRO A 41 8.49 -11.54 10.96
CA PRO A 41 7.04 -11.37 11.03
C PRO A 41 6.74 -9.89 10.77
N GLY A 42 6.24 -9.56 9.58
CA GLY A 42 5.99 -8.16 9.23
C GLY A 42 5.28 -7.94 7.89
N LEU A 43 4.47 -6.89 7.83
CA LEU A 43 3.72 -6.47 6.64
C LEU A 43 4.65 -6.18 5.45
N LYS A 44 4.43 -6.85 4.31
CA LYS A 44 5.12 -6.53 3.05
C LYS A 44 4.40 -5.39 2.34
N VAL A 45 4.95 -4.17 2.36
CA VAL A 45 4.37 -3.02 1.63
C VAL A 45 5.04 -2.84 0.24
N GLY A 46 4.23 -2.84 -0.81
CA GLY A 46 4.59 -2.52 -2.20
C GLY A 46 4.01 -1.18 -2.65
N TYR A 47 4.76 -0.44 -3.48
CA TYR A 47 4.32 0.85 -4.02
C TYR A 47 4.38 0.85 -5.54
N THR A 48 3.25 1.05 -6.19
CA THR A 48 3.14 1.11 -7.65
C THR A 48 2.58 2.46 -8.06
N VAL A 49 3.13 3.05 -9.13
CA VAL A 49 2.60 4.28 -9.73
C VAL A 49 2.55 4.07 -11.23
N THR A 50 1.38 4.26 -11.83
CA THR A 50 1.18 4.01 -13.26
C THR A 50 1.91 5.06 -14.11
N LYS A 51 2.27 4.71 -15.36
CA LYS A 51 2.89 5.64 -16.32
C LYS A 51 1.99 6.86 -16.60
N LYS A 52 0.66 6.72 -16.44
CA LYS A 52 -0.35 7.78 -16.63
C LYS A 52 -0.22 8.94 -15.63
N VAL A 53 0.47 8.75 -14.51
CA VAL A 53 0.67 9.80 -13.49
C VAL A 53 1.69 10.86 -13.93
N GLY A 54 2.59 10.53 -14.87
CA GLY A 54 3.57 11.46 -15.41
C GLY A 54 4.95 10.84 -15.60
N ASN A 55 5.95 11.70 -15.81
CA ASN A 55 7.33 11.29 -16.05
C ASN A 55 7.97 10.58 -14.84
N ALA A 56 9.20 10.07 -15.01
CA ALA A 56 9.91 9.35 -13.96
C ALA A 56 10.05 10.14 -12.65
N VAL A 57 10.30 11.46 -12.75
CA VAL A 57 10.41 12.35 -11.60
C VAL A 57 9.09 12.45 -10.84
N VAL A 58 7.98 12.64 -11.56
CA VAL A 58 6.64 12.67 -10.96
C VAL A 58 6.34 11.36 -10.25
N ARG A 59 6.58 10.22 -10.90
CA ARG A 59 6.34 8.90 -10.31
C ARG A 59 7.18 8.64 -9.07
N ASN A 60 8.45 9.05 -9.07
CA ASN A 60 9.33 8.89 -7.92
C ASN A 60 8.93 9.80 -6.76
N ARG A 61 8.52 11.05 -7.04
CA ARG A 61 7.97 11.95 -6.01
C ARG A 61 6.68 11.39 -5.42
N THR A 62 5.76 10.85 -6.23
CA THR A 62 4.54 10.20 -5.76
C THR A 62 4.86 8.98 -4.90
N LYS A 63 5.79 8.11 -5.32
CA LYS A 63 6.25 6.97 -4.50
C LYS A 63 6.83 7.41 -3.16
N ARG A 64 7.66 8.46 -3.14
CA ARG A 64 8.23 9.00 -1.89
C ARG A 64 7.15 9.57 -0.98
N ARG A 65 6.19 10.31 -1.53
CA ARG A 65 5.04 10.87 -0.79
C ARG A 65 4.16 9.77 -0.20
N LEU A 66 3.90 8.70 -0.94
CA LEU A 66 3.15 7.54 -0.44
C LEU A 66 3.88 6.82 0.70
N ARG A 67 5.19 6.61 0.56
CA ARG A 67 6.00 6.00 1.65
C ARG A 67 5.93 6.81 2.93
N ALA A 68 6.09 8.13 2.85
CA ALA A 68 5.99 9.01 4.00
C ALA A 68 4.58 8.97 4.62
N ALA A 69 3.53 8.98 3.79
CA ALA A 69 2.16 8.91 4.28
C ALA A 69 1.86 7.60 5.02
N VAL A 70 2.36 6.46 4.51
CA VAL A 70 2.24 5.16 5.19
C VAL A 70 2.98 5.14 6.51
N GLN A 71 4.22 5.64 6.53
CA GLN A 71 5.01 5.69 7.76
C GLN A 71 4.28 6.49 8.85
N GLN A 72 3.77 7.68 8.50
CA GLN A 72 3.04 8.52 9.46
C GLN A 72 1.70 7.89 9.88
N ALA A 73 0.94 7.31 8.95
CA ALA A 73 -0.31 6.62 9.27
C ALA A 73 -0.09 5.39 10.15
N SER A 74 1.02 4.66 9.93
CA SER A 74 1.42 3.50 10.75
C SER A 74 1.83 3.93 12.16
N GLN A 75 2.62 5.00 12.28
CA GLN A 75 3.05 5.55 13.58
C GLN A 75 1.85 6.07 14.39
N ALA A 76 0.93 6.78 13.74
CA ALA A 76 -0.31 7.25 14.38
C ALA A 76 -1.21 6.13 14.92
N ARG A 77 -0.96 4.88 14.52
CA ARG A 77 -1.71 3.68 14.93
C ARG A 77 -0.93 2.76 15.85
N GLY A 78 0.16 3.25 16.44
CA GLY A 78 1.00 2.44 17.34
C GLY A 78 1.71 1.29 16.62
N GLY A 79 1.93 1.39 15.31
CA GLY A 79 2.59 0.33 14.53
C GLY A 79 1.67 -0.82 14.12
N ALA A 80 0.37 -0.76 14.42
CA ALA A 80 -0.59 -1.77 14.00
C ALA A 80 -0.77 -1.76 12.48
N LEU A 81 -0.14 -2.74 11.83
CA LEU A 81 -0.22 -3.00 10.41
C LEU A 81 -0.85 -4.37 10.20
N PRO A 82 -1.75 -4.54 9.22
CA PRO A 82 -2.33 -5.84 8.93
C PRO A 82 -1.22 -6.82 8.52
N GLU A 83 -1.38 -8.09 8.88
CA GLU A 83 -0.47 -9.13 8.43
C GLU A 83 -0.74 -9.50 6.97
N GLY A 84 0.32 -9.65 6.17
CA GLY A 84 0.22 -10.03 4.75
C GLY A 84 0.96 -9.07 3.81
N ALA A 85 0.43 -8.92 2.59
CA ALA A 85 1.02 -8.12 1.52
C ALA A 85 0.11 -6.94 1.11
N LEU A 86 0.55 -5.70 1.39
CA LEU A 86 -0.16 -4.47 1.07
C LEU A 86 0.47 -3.79 -0.15
N VAL A 87 -0.29 -3.60 -1.21
CA VAL A 87 0.11 -2.84 -2.40
C VAL A 87 -0.65 -1.52 -2.46
N LEU A 88 0.09 -0.41 -2.51
CA LEU A 88 -0.46 0.93 -2.69
C LEU A 88 -0.19 1.43 -4.11
N ILE A 89 -1.26 1.77 -4.81
CA ILE A 89 -1.22 2.27 -6.18
C ILE A 89 -1.50 3.78 -6.15
N GLY A 90 -0.48 4.57 -6.46
CA GLY A 90 -0.58 6.02 -6.61
C GLY A 90 -1.34 6.40 -7.88
N ARG A 91 -2.29 7.33 -7.74
CA ARG A 91 -3.05 7.95 -8.84
C ARG A 91 -2.51 9.36 -9.15
N ALA A 92 -2.95 9.96 -10.25
CA ALA A 92 -2.56 11.33 -10.58
C ALA A 92 -2.97 12.32 -9.47
N GLY A 93 -4.15 12.09 -8.88
CA GLY A 93 -4.65 12.87 -7.75
C GLY A 93 -3.81 12.78 -6.47
N THR A 94 -2.91 11.80 -6.32
CA THR A 94 -2.03 11.71 -5.13
C THR A 94 -1.11 12.93 -5.01
N ARG A 95 -0.72 13.53 -6.13
CA ARG A 95 0.24 14.64 -6.15
C ARG A 95 -0.38 15.97 -5.74
N SER A 96 -1.57 16.28 -6.23
CA SER A 96 -2.28 17.53 -5.98
C SER A 96 -2.97 17.57 -4.61
N ARG A 97 -3.14 16.41 -3.97
CA ARG A 97 -3.85 16.33 -2.69
C ARG A 97 -2.99 16.79 -1.51
N PRO A 98 -3.57 17.51 -0.53
CA PRO A 98 -2.89 17.84 0.72
C PRO A 98 -2.29 16.59 1.36
N PHE A 99 -1.08 16.71 1.89
CA PHE A 99 -0.35 15.55 2.45
C PHE A 99 -1.11 14.92 3.61
N GLN A 100 -1.69 15.74 4.50
CA GLN A 100 -2.49 15.26 5.62
C GLN A 100 -3.70 14.44 5.15
N ALA A 101 -4.43 14.91 4.14
CA ALA A 101 -5.54 14.15 3.56
C ALA A 101 -5.08 12.81 2.94
N LEU A 102 -3.85 12.73 2.44
CA LEU A 102 -3.27 11.47 1.96
C LEU A 102 -2.94 10.51 3.12
N VAL A 103 -2.42 11.02 4.23
CA VAL A 103 -2.19 10.25 5.46
C VAL A 103 -3.51 9.68 5.97
N ASP A 104 -4.56 10.50 6.01
CA ASP A 104 -5.89 10.08 6.45
C ASP A 104 -6.50 9.03 5.52
N ASP A 105 -6.34 9.18 4.19
CA ASP A 105 -6.76 8.18 3.20
C ASP A 105 -6.05 6.83 3.43
N VAL A 106 -4.74 6.85 3.68
CA VAL A 106 -3.96 5.64 3.99
C VAL A 106 -4.46 5.01 5.28
N GLY A 107 -4.67 5.80 6.33
CA GLY A 107 -5.25 5.31 7.58
C GLY A 107 -6.62 4.67 7.35
N LYS A 108 -7.54 5.36 6.69
CA LYS A 108 -8.87 4.81 6.38
C LYS A 108 -8.79 3.52 5.57
N ALA A 109 -7.86 3.42 4.63
CA ALA A 109 -7.62 2.19 3.89
C ALA A 109 -7.14 1.05 4.80
N LEU A 110 -6.14 1.30 5.66
CA LEU A 110 -5.66 0.33 6.64
C LEU A 110 -6.76 -0.12 7.62
N GLN A 111 -7.64 0.79 8.05
CA GLN A 111 -8.74 0.46 8.96
C GLN A 111 -9.79 -0.42 8.29
N ALA A 112 -10.08 -0.16 7.01
CA ALA A 112 -11.00 -0.97 6.24
C ALA A 112 -10.53 -2.43 6.12
N PHE A 113 -9.21 -2.68 6.16
CA PHE A 113 -8.66 -4.03 6.18
C PHE A 113 -8.68 -4.69 7.56
N ASN A 114 -8.63 -3.91 8.63
CA ASN A 114 -8.69 -4.45 10.00
C ASN A 114 -10.12 -4.81 10.44
N ARG A 115 -11.14 -4.44 9.65
CA ARG A 115 -12.52 -4.82 9.92
C ARG A 115 -12.77 -6.22 9.32
N PRO A 116 -13.24 -7.20 10.13
CA PRO A 116 -13.58 -8.54 9.67
C PRO A 116 -14.64 -8.50 8.58
#